data_AF-A0A6A0GZ81-F1
#
_entry.id   AF-A0A6A0GZ81-F1
#
_cell.length_a   1.000
_cell.length_b   1.000
_cell.length_c   1.000
_cell.angle_alpha   90.00
_cell.angle_beta   90.00
_cell.angle_gamma   90.00
#
_symmetry.space_group_name_H-M   'P 1'
#
loop_
_entity.id
_entity.type
_entity.pdbx_description
1 polymer ?
#
loop_
_entity_poly.entity_id
_entity_poly.type
_entity_poly.pdbx_seq_one_letter_code
_entity_poly.pdbx_strand_id
1 'polypeptide(L)'
;MSAAGQAQSCPLSERWAVVGGSVVLPCDVTAPQPGDAPLLVLISKGDTPVYSVDARDSGRFGTAVQWSSPEAIANRGRFLMTEGGGLEISSVQAADKSDYHCRVEFHNSPTRNSRVRLHLVVAPSNPIIEDETGKILSGVIGPYALGDTITLGCKVRGGELEL
;
A
#
# COMPACT_ATOMS: atom_id res chain seq x y z
N MET A 1 -37.11 -21.63 15.35
CA MET A 1 -37.23 -21.14 13.96
C MET A 1 -36.50 -19.80 13.88
N SER A 2 -35.67 -19.67 12.84
CA SER A 2 -34.84 -18.51 12.47
C SER A 2 -33.60 -18.22 13.32
N ALA A 3 -32.46 -18.79 12.88
CA ALA A 3 -31.13 -18.32 13.20
C ALA A 3 -30.84 -17.10 12.31
N ALA A 4 -30.48 -15.97 12.92
CA ALA A 4 -30.04 -14.79 12.22
C ALA A 4 -28.81 -15.12 11.36
N GLY A 5 -28.91 -14.86 10.05
CA GLY A 5 -27.77 -14.94 9.14
C GLY A 5 -26.71 -13.92 9.53
N GLN A 6 -25.59 -14.39 10.03
CA GLN A 6 -24.40 -13.56 10.21
C GLN A 6 -23.92 -13.14 8.82
N ALA A 7 -23.98 -11.84 8.53
CA ALA A 7 -23.27 -11.27 7.41
C ALA A 7 -21.77 -11.56 7.60
N GLN A 8 -21.19 -12.43 6.78
CA GLN A 8 -19.75 -12.68 6.80
C GLN A 8 -19.06 -11.36 6.43
N SER A 9 -18.40 -10.74 7.40
CA SER A 9 -17.61 -9.54 7.18
C SER A 9 -16.44 -9.87 6.24
N CYS A 10 -16.35 -9.12 5.13
CA CYS A 10 -15.24 -9.23 4.19
C CYS A 10 -13.90 -8.98 4.95
N PRO A 11 -12.91 -9.89 4.88
CA PRO A 11 -11.66 -9.77 5.64
C PRO A 11 -10.95 -8.45 5.34
N LEU A 12 -10.58 -7.70 6.38
CA LEU A 12 -9.81 -6.47 6.28
C LEU A 12 -8.37 -6.71 6.71
N SER A 13 -7.42 -6.29 5.88
CA SER A 13 -6.00 -6.23 6.21
C SER A 13 -5.49 -4.80 6.13
N GLU A 14 -4.43 -4.47 6.88
CA GLU A 14 -3.83 -3.15 6.87
C GLU A 14 -2.45 -3.19 6.20
N ARG A 15 -2.12 -2.11 5.49
CA ARG A 15 -0.81 -1.90 4.85
C ARG A 15 -0.35 -0.48 5.10
N TRP A 16 0.96 -0.34 5.23
CA TRP A 16 1.63 0.93 5.48
C TRP A 16 2.66 1.16 4.39
N ALA A 17 2.74 2.38 3.89
CA ALA A 17 3.74 2.77 2.90
C ALA A 17 4.25 4.18 3.19
N VAL A 18 5.54 4.40 2.96
CA VAL A 18 6.08 5.76 2.92
C VAL A 18 5.75 6.38 1.56
N VAL A 19 5.34 7.64 1.52
CA VAL A 19 5.12 8.37 0.26
C VAL A 19 6.41 8.33 -0.58
N GLY A 20 6.28 8.02 -1.88
CA GLY A 20 7.38 7.75 -2.80
C GLY A 20 7.94 6.32 -2.74
N GLY A 21 7.57 5.53 -1.72
CA GLY A 21 7.91 4.11 -1.60
C GLY A 21 7.03 3.20 -2.45
N SER A 22 7.05 1.91 -2.15
CA SER A 22 6.20 0.89 -2.81
C SER A 22 5.42 0.08 -1.78
N VAL A 23 4.26 -0.42 -2.18
CA VAL A 23 3.40 -1.27 -1.33
C VAL A 23 2.68 -2.32 -2.15
N VAL A 24 2.43 -3.48 -1.54
CA VAL A 24 1.59 -4.53 -2.12
C VAL A 24 0.26 -4.58 -1.38
N LEU A 25 -0.83 -4.38 -2.12
CA LEU A 25 -2.21 -4.60 -1.66
C LEU A 25 -2.56 -6.07 -1.92
N PRO A 26 -2.67 -6.91 -0.88
CA PRO A 26 -2.96 -8.33 -1.05
C PRO A 26 -4.29 -8.55 -1.75
N CYS A 27 -4.33 -9.51 -2.66
CA CYS A 27 -5.55 -9.90 -3.37
C CYS A 27 -5.43 -11.36 -3.76
N ASP A 28 -5.88 -12.26 -2.88
CA ASP A 28 -5.58 -13.69 -3.00
C ASP A 28 -6.32 -14.38 -4.13
N VAL A 29 -5.54 -14.69 -5.17
CA VAL A 29 -5.95 -15.40 -6.38
C VAL A 29 -5.82 -16.93 -6.27
N THR A 30 -5.48 -17.45 -5.09
CA THR A 30 -5.39 -18.89 -4.86
C THR A 30 -6.78 -19.51 -4.80
N ALA A 31 -7.12 -20.34 -5.79
CA ALA A 31 -8.41 -20.99 -5.84
C ALA A 31 -8.63 -21.94 -4.64
N PRO A 32 -9.80 -21.90 -3.97
CA PRO A 32 -10.11 -22.84 -2.89
C PRO A 32 -10.12 -24.31 -3.34
N GLN A 33 -10.55 -24.56 -4.58
CA GLN A 33 -10.63 -25.90 -5.15
C GLN A 33 -9.40 -26.18 -6.03
N PRO A 34 -8.75 -27.35 -5.88
CA PRO A 34 -7.67 -27.76 -6.77
C PRO A 34 -8.12 -27.82 -8.24
N GLY A 35 -7.33 -27.24 -9.14
CA GLY A 35 -7.61 -27.24 -10.58
C GLY A 35 -8.54 -26.12 -11.05
N ASP A 36 -9.08 -25.32 -10.14
CA ASP A 36 -9.79 -24.09 -10.49
C ASP A 36 -8.81 -22.92 -10.63
N ALA A 37 -9.19 -21.91 -11.42
CA ALA A 37 -8.33 -20.79 -11.78
C ALA A 37 -9.06 -19.44 -11.65
N PRO A 38 -8.34 -18.38 -11.25
CA PRO A 38 -8.86 -17.02 -11.27
C PRO A 38 -9.17 -16.56 -12.72
N LEU A 39 -10.33 -15.93 -12.91
CA LEU A 39 -10.80 -15.39 -14.18
C LEU A 39 -10.74 -13.86 -14.23
N LEU A 40 -11.12 -13.20 -13.14
CA LEU A 40 -11.15 -11.74 -13.05
C LEU A 40 -10.65 -11.32 -11.68
N VAL A 41 -9.71 -10.38 -11.66
CA VAL A 41 -9.41 -9.57 -10.48
C VAL A 41 -9.87 -8.15 -10.74
N LEU A 42 -10.63 -7.59 -9.80
CA LEU A 42 -11.05 -6.20 -9.81
C LEU A 42 -10.68 -5.56 -8.48
N ILE A 43 -9.95 -4.44 -8.54
CA ILE A 43 -9.57 -3.66 -7.37
C ILE A 43 -10.24 -2.29 -7.49
N SER A 44 -10.95 -1.89 -6.43
CA SER A 44 -11.69 -0.63 -6.38
C SER A 44 -11.30 0.22 -5.17
N LYS A 45 -11.35 1.55 -5.32
CA LYS A 45 -11.39 2.52 -4.21
C LYS A 45 -12.85 2.91 -4.02
N GLY A 46 -13.48 2.48 -2.93
CA GLY A 46 -14.95 2.56 -2.81
C GLY A 46 -15.63 1.76 -3.94
N ASP A 47 -16.51 2.42 -4.69
CA ASP A 47 -17.20 1.81 -5.85
C ASP A 47 -16.47 2.04 -7.19
N THR A 48 -15.34 2.74 -7.19
CA THR A 48 -14.61 3.09 -8.41
C THR A 48 -13.50 2.07 -8.70
N PRO A 49 -13.54 1.33 -9.82
CA PRO A 49 -12.46 0.46 -10.24
C PRO A 49 -11.18 1.25 -10.50
N VAL A 50 -10.07 0.77 -9.96
CA VAL A 50 -8.74 1.38 -10.15
C VAL A 50 -7.73 0.45 -10.82
N TYR A 51 -7.99 -0.86 -10.81
CA TYR A 51 -7.16 -1.86 -11.49
C TYR A 51 -7.97 -3.11 -11.83
N SER A 52 -7.64 -3.78 -12.93
CA SER A 52 -8.19 -5.11 -13.24
C SER A 52 -7.20 -6.03 -13.95
N VAL A 53 -7.43 -7.33 -13.78
CA VAL A 53 -6.76 -8.42 -14.51
C VAL A 53 -7.85 -9.32 -15.05
N ASP A 54 -7.99 -9.42 -16.37
CA ASP A 54 -9.08 -10.12 -17.04
C ASP A 54 -8.56 -11.25 -17.93
N ALA A 55 -8.88 -12.48 -17.53
CA ALA A 55 -8.51 -13.72 -18.22
C ALA A 55 -9.70 -14.39 -18.92
N ARG A 56 -10.87 -13.75 -18.95
CA ARG A 56 -12.09 -14.38 -19.47
C ARG A 56 -11.99 -14.76 -20.95
N ASP A 57 -11.29 -13.95 -21.74
CA ASP A 57 -11.09 -14.21 -23.17
C ASP A 57 -9.98 -15.24 -23.44
N SER A 58 -8.89 -15.22 -22.65
CA SER A 58 -7.72 -16.07 -22.88
C SER A 58 -7.79 -17.43 -22.17
N GLY A 59 -8.63 -17.54 -21.13
CA GLY A 59 -8.69 -18.67 -20.20
C GLY A 59 -7.42 -18.89 -19.39
N ARG A 60 -6.43 -17.97 -19.48
CA ARG A 60 -5.10 -18.10 -18.87
C ARG A 60 -4.75 -16.86 -18.07
N PHE A 61 -4.86 -16.98 -16.75
CA PHE A 61 -4.62 -15.86 -15.83
C PHE A 61 -3.21 -15.27 -15.92
N GLY A 62 -2.19 -16.11 -16.12
CA GLY A 62 -0.79 -15.65 -16.25
C GLY A 62 -0.52 -14.76 -17.47
N THR A 63 -1.41 -14.75 -18.46
CA THR A 63 -1.32 -13.92 -19.67
C THR A 63 -2.55 -13.03 -19.84
N ALA A 64 -3.26 -12.75 -18.74
CA ALA A 64 -4.47 -11.94 -18.73
C ALA A 64 -4.20 -10.48 -19.11
N VAL A 65 -5.21 -9.85 -19.70
CA VAL A 65 -5.16 -8.41 -20.03
C VAL A 65 -5.28 -7.63 -18.73
N GLN A 66 -4.42 -6.64 -18.55
CA GLN A 66 -4.43 -5.78 -17.36
C GLN A 66 -4.83 -4.37 -17.75
N TRP A 67 -5.63 -3.74 -16.89
CA TRP A 67 -6.01 -2.34 -17.01
C TRP A 67 -5.74 -1.62 -15.68
N SER A 68 -5.31 -0.37 -15.79
CA SER A 68 -5.02 0.51 -14.67
C SER A 68 -5.66 1.87 -14.93
N SER A 69 -6.37 2.41 -13.94
CA SER A 69 -6.98 3.75 -14.06
C SER A 69 -5.88 4.80 -14.25
N PRO A 70 -5.91 5.62 -15.32
CA PRO A 70 -4.93 6.69 -15.55
C PRO A 70 -4.88 7.74 -14.43
N GLU A 71 -6.01 7.99 -13.76
CA GLU A 71 -6.15 9.01 -12.73
C GLU A 71 -5.75 8.50 -11.35
N ALA A 72 -6.05 7.23 -11.04
CA ALA A 72 -5.79 6.67 -9.72
C ALA A 72 -4.40 6.05 -9.60
N ILE A 73 -4.02 5.15 -10.51
CA ILE A 73 -2.82 4.30 -10.38
C ILE A 73 -1.83 4.54 -11.54
N ALA A 74 -2.34 4.84 -12.74
CA ALA A 74 -1.58 5.05 -13.96
C ALA A 74 -0.61 3.89 -14.23
N ASN A 75 0.63 4.20 -14.60
CA ASN A 75 1.70 3.24 -14.86
C ASN A 75 2.42 2.72 -13.60
N ARG A 76 1.98 3.10 -12.40
CA ARG A 76 2.63 2.72 -11.13
C ARG A 76 2.22 1.34 -10.62
N GLY A 77 1.13 0.81 -11.15
CA GLY A 77 0.49 -0.43 -10.71
C GLY A 77 0.91 -1.65 -11.52
N ARG A 78 1.26 -2.73 -10.82
CA ARG A 78 1.58 -4.03 -11.41
C ARG A 78 0.97 -5.14 -10.57
N PHE A 79 0.18 -6.02 -11.19
CA PHE A 79 -0.35 -7.16 -10.46
C PHE A 79 0.67 -8.30 -10.37
N LEU A 80 0.90 -8.78 -9.16
CA LEU A 80 1.73 -9.93 -8.84
C LEU A 80 0.89 -11.19 -8.95
N MET A 81 1.18 -12.02 -9.95
CA MET A 81 0.44 -13.27 -10.21
C MET A 81 0.96 -14.46 -9.38
N THR A 82 2.09 -14.29 -8.68
CA THR A 82 2.75 -15.34 -7.89
C THR A 82 2.29 -15.32 -6.43
N GLU A 83 2.34 -16.49 -5.76
CA GLU A 83 2.04 -16.76 -4.34
C GLU A 83 1.10 -15.75 -3.64
N GLY A 84 -0.18 -16.09 -3.55
CA GLY A 84 -1.16 -15.31 -2.78
C GLY A 84 -1.59 -13.99 -3.39
N GLY A 85 -1.02 -13.56 -4.53
CA GLY A 85 -1.53 -12.46 -5.37
C GLY A 85 -1.55 -11.06 -4.75
N GLY A 86 -1.49 -10.02 -5.58
CA GLY A 86 -1.67 -8.65 -5.09
C GLY A 86 -1.30 -7.57 -6.08
N LEU A 87 -1.81 -6.36 -5.84
CA LEU A 87 -1.43 -5.18 -6.62
C LEU A 87 -0.25 -4.49 -5.96
N GLU A 88 0.90 -4.51 -6.61
CA GLU A 88 2.03 -3.65 -6.28
C GLU A 88 1.77 -2.25 -6.84
N ILE A 89 1.89 -1.24 -5.97
CA ILE A 89 1.86 0.17 -6.33
C ILE A 89 3.23 0.75 -5.98
N SER A 90 3.95 1.23 -6.99
CA SER A 90 5.22 1.96 -6.82
C SER A 90 4.99 3.47 -6.72
N SER A 91 5.98 4.20 -6.22
CA SER A 91 5.93 5.67 -6.06
C SER A 91 4.60 6.14 -5.45
N VAL A 92 4.23 5.55 -4.31
CA VAL A 92 2.94 5.77 -3.65
C VAL A 92 2.75 7.25 -3.30
N GLN A 93 1.55 7.79 -3.53
CA GLN A 93 1.22 9.20 -3.32
C GLN A 93 0.23 9.37 -2.17
N ALA A 94 0.16 10.55 -1.55
CA ALA A 94 -0.80 10.83 -0.46
C ALA A 94 -2.27 10.47 -0.82
N ALA A 95 -2.66 10.69 -2.08
CA ALA A 95 -3.98 10.35 -2.60
C ALA A 95 -4.25 8.83 -2.74
N ASP A 96 -3.23 7.98 -2.54
CA ASP A 96 -3.40 6.54 -2.53
C ASP A 96 -3.97 6.01 -1.21
N LYS A 97 -4.00 6.81 -0.13
CA LYS A 97 -4.65 6.44 1.13
C LYS A 97 -6.12 6.13 0.89
N SER A 98 -6.52 4.89 1.12
CA SER A 98 -7.89 4.44 0.91
C SER A 98 -8.14 3.06 1.51
N ASP A 99 -9.42 2.70 1.62
CA ASP A 99 -9.88 1.33 1.80
C ASP A 99 -10.12 0.75 0.39
N TYR A 100 -9.24 -0.15 -0.03
CA TYR A 100 -9.34 -0.85 -1.30
C TYR A 100 -10.17 -2.12 -1.16
N HIS A 101 -11.00 -2.40 -2.14
CA HIS A 101 -11.76 -3.64 -2.25
C HIS A 101 -11.17 -4.48 -3.38
N CYS A 102 -10.70 -5.68 -3.04
CA CYS A 102 -10.28 -6.69 -4.00
C CYS A 102 -11.41 -7.71 -4.17
N ARG A 103 -11.81 -7.94 -5.43
CA ARG A 103 -12.75 -8.98 -5.83
C ARG A 103 -12.06 -9.92 -6.81
N VAL A 104 -12.02 -11.21 -6.48
CA VAL A 104 -11.49 -12.27 -7.33
C VAL A 104 -12.62 -13.21 -7.72
N GLU A 105 -12.89 -13.33 -9.01
CA GLU A 105 -13.81 -14.31 -9.57
C GLU A 105 -13.01 -15.50 -10.09
N PHE A 106 -13.48 -16.70 -9.78
CA PHE A 106 -12.90 -17.97 -10.24
C PHE A 106 -13.84 -18.63 -11.24
N HIS A 107 -13.36 -19.66 -11.94
CA HIS A 107 -14.20 -20.37 -12.92
C HIS A 107 -15.31 -21.18 -12.25
N ASN A 108 -14.97 -21.92 -11.18
CA ASN A 108 -15.91 -22.80 -10.49
C ASN A 108 -16.12 -22.41 -9.01
N SER A 109 -15.13 -21.79 -8.39
CA SER A 109 -15.18 -21.42 -6.97
C SER A 109 -15.98 -20.13 -6.76
N PRO A 110 -16.60 -19.95 -5.59
CA PRO A 110 -17.26 -18.70 -5.23
C PRO A 110 -16.29 -17.51 -5.31
N THR A 111 -16.83 -16.35 -5.68
CA THR A 111 -16.10 -15.08 -5.66
C THR A 111 -15.51 -14.80 -4.28
N ARG A 112 -14.22 -14.46 -4.24
CA ARG A 112 -13.56 -14.00 -3.02
C ARG A 112 -13.53 -12.48 -2.99
N ASN A 113 -13.92 -11.92 -1.86
CA ASN A 113 -13.79 -10.50 -1.59
C ASN A 113 -12.83 -10.30 -0.41
N SER A 114 -11.97 -9.29 -0.50
CA SER A 114 -11.10 -8.84 0.60
C SER A 114 -10.96 -7.34 0.60
N ARG A 115 -10.61 -6.76 1.75
CA ARG A 115 -10.37 -5.32 1.91
C ARG A 115 -8.94 -5.08 2.37
N VAL A 116 -8.35 -4.01 1.88
CA VAL A 116 -7.03 -3.55 2.29
C VAL A 116 -7.11 -2.08 2.63
N ARG A 117 -6.85 -1.71 3.88
CA ARG A 117 -6.69 -0.32 4.29
C ARG A 117 -5.23 0.09 4.11
N LEU A 118 -4.98 1.04 3.22
CA LEU A 118 -3.65 1.59 2.99
C LEU A 118 -3.47 2.88 3.79
N HIS A 119 -2.56 2.83 4.75
CA HIS A 119 -2.05 3.99 5.49
C HIS A 119 -0.78 4.51 4.83
N LEU A 120 -0.60 5.83 4.88
CA LEU A 120 0.56 6.50 4.32
C LEU A 120 1.32 7.25 5.40
N VAL A 121 2.65 7.14 5.30
CA VAL A 121 3.60 7.85 6.15
C VAL A 121 4.33 8.86 5.29
N VAL A 122 4.28 10.11 5.67
CA VAL A 122 5.14 11.14 5.07
C VAL A 122 6.42 11.15 5.88
N ALA A 123 7.56 10.83 5.24
CA ALA A 123 8.84 10.87 5.93
C ALA A 123 9.18 12.32 6.34
N PRO A 124 9.74 12.53 7.54
CA PRO A 124 10.21 13.85 7.93
C PRO A 124 11.46 14.26 7.14
N SER A 125 11.83 15.54 7.25
CA SER A 125 13.10 16.04 6.73
C SER A 125 14.28 15.36 7.43
N ASN A 126 15.44 15.40 6.80
CA ASN A 126 16.68 15.03 7.47
C ASN A 126 16.88 15.90 8.74
N PRO A 127 17.42 15.33 9.83
CA PRO A 127 17.68 16.07 11.06
C PRO A 127 18.73 17.15 10.82
N ILE A 128 18.52 18.31 11.45
CA ILE A 128 19.46 19.41 11.49
C ILE A 128 19.91 19.60 12.93
N ILE A 129 21.22 19.59 13.17
CA ILE A 129 21.80 19.87 14.49
C ILE A 129 22.12 21.36 14.56
N GLU A 130 21.73 22.03 15.63
CA GLU A 130 22.02 23.43 15.90
C GLU A 130 22.69 23.59 17.27
N ASP A 131 23.54 24.61 17.42
CA ASP A 131 24.05 25.04 18.74
C ASP A 131 23.02 25.92 19.49
N GLU A 132 23.38 26.39 20.68
CA GLU A 132 22.55 27.27 21.50
C GLU A 132 22.18 28.61 20.83
N THR A 133 22.95 29.03 19.82
CA THR A 133 22.68 30.25 19.05
C THR A 133 21.75 30.02 17.86
N GLY A 134 21.38 28.77 17.61
CA GLY A 134 20.61 28.34 16.43
C GLY A 134 21.46 28.19 15.17
N LYS A 135 22.80 28.19 15.28
CA LYS A 135 23.68 27.96 14.13
C LYS A 135 23.68 26.48 13.79
N ILE A 136 23.40 26.18 12.53
CA ILE A 136 23.44 24.82 12.00
C ILE A 136 24.88 24.30 12.05
N LEU A 137 25.03 23.11 12.63
CA LEU A 137 26.28 22.40 12.79
C LEU A 137 26.36 21.21 11.84
N SER A 138 27.55 20.96 11.31
CA SER A 138 27.83 19.79 10.46
C SER A 138 29.29 19.34 10.60
N GLY A 139 29.53 18.03 10.43
CA GLY A 139 30.88 17.46 10.54
C GLY A 139 31.47 17.50 11.95
N VAL A 140 32.76 17.83 12.05
CA VAL A 140 33.45 17.98 13.33
C VAL A 140 33.17 19.37 13.89
N ILE A 141 32.57 19.42 15.08
CA ILE A 141 32.19 20.66 15.78
C ILE A 141 33.20 20.97 16.90
N GLY A 142 33.53 22.24 17.07
CA GLY A 142 34.55 22.72 18.01
C GLY A 142 35.75 23.38 17.32
N PRO A 143 36.87 23.61 18.03
CA PRO A 143 37.18 23.11 19.38
C PRO A 143 36.41 23.82 20.50
N TYR A 144 36.11 23.09 21.57
CA TYR A 144 35.48 23.61 22.79
C TYR A 144 36.51 23.64 23.93
N ALA A 145 36.39 24.60 24.84
CA ALA A 145 37.31 24.70 25.97
C ALA A 145 36.95 23.67 27.06
N LEU A 146 37.96 23.25 27.83
CA LEU A 146 37.74 22.38 28.98
C LEU A 146 36.90 23.11 30.03
N GLY A 147 35.78 22.49 30.42
CA GLY A 147 34.79 23.08 31.33
C GLY A 147 33.60 23.73 30.64
N ASP A 148 33.60 23.82 29.30
CA ASP A 148 32.45 24.33 28.55
C ASP A 148 31.26 23.37 28.65
N THR A 149 30.06 23.95 28.80
CA THR A 149 28.80 23.21 28.64
C THR A 149 28.27 23.44 27.24
N ILE A 150 28.20 22.38 26.44
CA ILE A 150 27.75 22.43 25.04
C ILE A 150 26.28 22.04 24.99
N THR A 151 25.44 22.85 24.34
CA THR A 151 24.02 22.53 24.11
C THR A 151 23.79 22.31 22.62
N LEU A 152 23.26 21.13 22.27
CA LEU A 152 22.92 20.78 20.90
C LEU A 152 21.42 20.56 20.77
N GLY A 153 20.79 21.23 19.80
CA GLY A 153 19.41 21.03 19.42
C GLY A 153 19.31 20.17 18.16
N CYS A 154 18.50 19.12 18.17
CA CYS A 154 18.13 18.38 16.96
C CYS A 154 16.75 18.84 16.49
N LYS A 155 16.68 19.41 15.29
CA LYS A 155 15.44 19.87 14.66
C LYS A 155 15.13 19.02 13.45
N VAL A 156 13.92 18.49 13.42
CA VAL A 156 13.35 17.72 12.31
C VAL A 156 12.04 18.42 11.92
N ARG A 157 11.77 18.57 10.62
CA ARG A 157 10.56 19.23 10.11
C ARG A 157 9.69 18.25 9.34
N GLY A 158 8.39 18.47 9.41
CA GLY A 158 7.42 17.58 8.78
C GLY A 158 7.38 16.21 9.45
N GLY A 159 7.02 15.20 8.67
CA GLY A 159 6.68 13.89 9.21
C GLY A 159 5.20 13.88 9.60
N GLU A 160 4.44 12.99 8.98
CA GLU A 160 3.03 12.80 9.32
C GLU A 160 2.72 11.31 9.32
N LEU A 161 2.28 10.85 10.48
CA LEU A 161 1.71 9.52 10.66
C LEU A 161 0.20 9.72 10.72
N GLU A 162 -0.49 9.54 9.60
CA GLU A 162 -1.94 9.57 9.62
C GLU A 162 -2.47 8.23 10.19
N LEU A 163 -2.63 8.21 11.51
CA LEU A 163 -3.28 7.13 12.28
C LEU A 163 -4.77 7.03 11.95
#